data_AF-A0A2X2VUR7-F1
#
_entry.id   AF-A0A2X2VUR7-F1
#
_cell.length_a   1.000
_cell.length_b   1.000
_cell.length_c   1.000
_cell.angle_alpha   90.00
_cell.angle_beta   90.00
_cell.angle_gamma   90.00
#
_symmetry.space_group_name_H-M   'P 1'
#
loop_
_entity.id
_entity.type
_entity.pdbx_description
1 polymer ?
#
loop_
_entity_poly.entity_id
_entity_poly.type
_entity_poly.pdbx_seq_one_letter_code
_entity_poly.pdbx_strand_id
1 'polypeptide(L)' 'MIEPYENETASWLFDDHAAIVVQRALRLRQELALDWPGIAMTLTLLEENDRLRQENRLLIQRLSRFIKHP' A
#
# COMPACT_ATOMS: atom_id res chain seq x y z
N MET A 1 0.21 -5.69 -4.52
CA MET A 1 -0.12 -6.95 -5.21
C MET A 1 0.75 -8.06 -4.64
N ILE A 2 0.28 -9.30 -4.59
CA ILE A 2 1.12 -10.45 -4.21
C ILE A 2 1.40 -11.29 -5.45
N GLU A 3 2.66 -11.67 -5.63
CA GLU A 3 3.11 -12.53 -6.71
C GLU A 3 4.04 -13.60 -6.10
N PRO A 4 3.96 -14.85 -6.55
CA PRO A 4 4.90 -15.87 -6.11
C PRO A 4 6.28 -15.58 -6.71
N TYR A 5 7.33 -16.11 -6.08
CA TYR A 5 8.70 -15.96 -6.57
C TYR A 5 8.90 -16.49 -8.00
N GLU A 6 8.21 -17.57 -8.35
CA GLU A 6 8.18 -18.15 -9.68
C GLU A 6 6.73 -18.56 -10.02
N ASN A 7 6.24 -18.12 -11.18
CA ASN A 7 4.86 -18.38 -11.60
C ASN A 7 4.66 -19.78 -12.23
N GLU A 8 5.74 -20.49 -12.56
CA GLU A 8 5.70 -21.75 -13.32
C GLU A 8 6.03 -23.01 -12.48
N THR A 9 6.27 -22.85 -11.17
CA THR A 9 6.56 -23.99 -10.29
C THR A 9 5.29 -24.72 -9.84
N ALA A 10 5.42 -26.03 -9.59
CA ALA A 10 4.33 -26.87 -9.10
C ALA A 10 3.81 -26.47 -7.70
N SER A 11 4.55 -25.63 -6.97
CA SER A 11 4.13 -25.06 -5.69
C SER A 11 4.51 -23.58 -5.65
N TRP A 12 3.53 -22.73 -5.39
CA TRP A 12 3.76 -21.29 -5.22
C TRP A 12 4.46 -21.02 -3.89
N LEU A 13 5.50 -20.19 -3.95
CA LEU A 13 6.24 -19.69 -2.80
C LEU A 13 6.04 -18.18 -2.71
N PHE A 14 5.65 -17.69 -1.54
CA PHE A 14 5.43 -16.28 -1.25
C PHE A 14 6.33 -15.81 -0.11
N ASP A 15 6.67 -14.53 -0.12
CA ASP A 15 7.44 -13.89 0.94
C ASP A 15 6.57 -13.44 2.13
N ASP A 16 7.21 -12.90 3.17
CA ASP A 16 6.54 -12.36 4.35
C ASP A 16 5.69 -11.11 4.03
N HIS A 17 6.13 -10.31 3.05
CA HIS A 17 5.37 -9.17 2.55
C HIS A 17 4.00 -9.60 2.00
N ALA A 18 3.91 -10.72 1.27
CA ALA A 18 2.65 -11.24 0.78
C ALA A 18 1.67 -11.57 1.92
N ALA A 19 2.17 -12.12 3.03
CA ALA A 19 1.34 -12.39 4.21
C ALA A 19 0.78 -11.09 4.82
N ILE A 20 1.57 -10.03 4.88
CA ILE A 20 1.14 -8.71 5.37
C ILE A 20 0.03 -8.14 4.47
N VAL A 21 0.21 -8.20 3.15
CA VAL A 21 -0.78 -7.71 2.18
C VAL A 21 -2.09 -8.49 2.32
N VAL A 22 -2.03 -9.82 2.44
CA VAL A 22 -3.24 -10.66 2.62
C VAL A 22 -3.97 -10.35 3.92
N GLN A 23 -3.25 -10.18 5.03
CA GLN A 23 -3.88 -9.81 6.31
C GLN A 23 -4.59 -8.46 6.24
N ARG A 24 -3.98 -7.46 5.58
CA ARG A 24 -4.60 -6.16 5.34
C ARG A 24 -5.85 -6.28 4.48
N ALA A 25 -5.78 -7.05 3.38
CA ALA A 25 -6.92 -7.30 2.50
C ALA A 25 -8.10 -7.96 3.23
N LEU A 26 -7.83 -8.96 4.08
CA LEU A 26 -8.85 -9.65 4.87
C LEU A 26 -9.57 -8.72 5.84
N ARG A 27 -8.82 -7.87 6.56
CA ARG A 27 -9.38 -6.88 7.48
C ARG A 27 -10.26 -5.88 6.72
N LEU A 28 -9.75 -5.35 5.61
CA LEU A 28 -10.46 -4.37 4.78
C LEU A 28 -11.76 -4.94 4.21
N ARG A 29 -11.76 -6.23 3.82
CA ARG A 29 -12.96 -6.91 3.31
C ARG A 29 -14.03 -7.12 4.37
N GLN A 30 -13.64 -7.42 5.61
CA GLN A 30 -14.58 -7.52 6.73
C GLN A 30 -15.26 -6.17 7.02
N GLU A 31 -14.55 -5.06 6.81
CA GLU A 31 -15.04 -3.71 7.08
C GLU A 31 -15.91 -3.14 5.94
N LEU A 32 -15.63 -3.47 4.69
CA LEU A 32 -16.24 -2.82 3.52
C LEU A 32 -17.18 -3.70 2.69
N ALA A 33 -17.26 -5.02 2.96
CA ALA A 33 -18.09 -5.97 2.22
C ALA A 33 -17.90 -5.95 0.68
N LEU A 34 -16.70 -5.60 0.22
CA LEU A 34 -16.33 -5.55 -1.20
C LEU A 34 -15.90 -6.92 -1.73
N ASP A 35 -15.97 -7.08 -3.05
CA ASP A 35 -15.36 -8.21 -3.75
C ASP A 35 -13.83 -8.06 -3.85
N TRP A 36 -13.14 -9.13 -4.23
CA TRP A 36 -11.66 -9.14 -4.29
C TRP A 36 -11.06 -8.09 -5.24
N PRO A 37 -11.64 -7.80 -6.42
CA PRO A 37 -11.21 -6.66 -7.25
C PRO A 37 -11.35 -5.31 -6.55
N GLY A 38 -12.48 -5.08 -5.87
CA GLY A 38 -12.70 -3.86 -5.09
C GLY A 38 -11.65 -3.68 -3.99
N ILE A 39 -11.33 -4.75 -3.25
CA ILE A 39 -10.30 -4.74 -2.22
C ILE A 39 -8.91 -4.43 -2.78
N ALA A 40 -8.53 -5.05 -3.91
CA ALA A 40 -7.26 -4.77 -4.57
C ALA A 40 -7.14 -3.28 -4.97
N MET A 41 -8.21 -2.71 -5.55
CA MET A 41 -8.26 -1.28 -5.89
C MET A 41 -8.14 -0.39 -4.64
N THR A 42 -8.88 -0.70 -3.57
CA THR A 42 -8.84 0.10 -2.35
C THR A 42 -7.46 0.05 -1.69
N LEU A 43 -6.79 -1.10 -1.68
CA LEU A 43 -5.41 -1.20 -1.17
C LEU A 43 -4.45 -0.31 -1.96
N THR A 44 -4.52 -0.34 -3.29
CA THR A 44 -3.71 0.54 -4.15
C THR A 44 -3.99 2.03 -3.88
N LEU A 45 -5.26 2.41 -3.71
CA LEU A 45 -5.64 3.79 -3.40
C LEU A 45 -5.17 4.23 -2.01
N LEU A 46 -5.19 3.34 -1.02
CA LEU A 46 -4.67 3.62 0.32
C LEU A 46 -3.15 3.82 0.30
N GLU A 47 -2.40 2.97 -0.41
CA GLU A 47 -0.95 3.11 -0.60
C GLU A 47 -0.60 4.44 -1.28
N GLU A 48 -1.34 4.81 -2.33
CA GLU A 48 -1.14 6.09 -3.01
C GLU A 48 -1.50 7.28 -2.11
N ASN A 49 -2.56 7.18 -1.30
CA ASN A 49 -2.91 8.22 -0.35
C ASN A 49 -1.81 8.44 0.69
N ASP A 50 -1.23 7.36 1.23
CA ASP A 50 -0.13 7.43 2.19
C ASP A 50 1.13 8.05 1.56
N ARG A 51 1.45 7.67 0.31
CA ARG A 51 2.54 8.27 -0.46
C ARG A 51 2.35 9.79 -0.62
N LEU A 52 1.17 10.21 -1.07
CA LEU A 52 0.83 11.63 -1.26
C LEU A 52 0.88 12.40 0.06
N ARG A 53 0.39 11.82 1.16
CA ARG A 53 0.48 12.42 2.49
C ARG A 53 1.92 12.60 2.94
N GLN A 54 2.79 11.64 2.67
CA GLN A 54 4.22 11.74 2.99
C GLN A 54 4.92 12.82 2.15
N GLU A 55 4.62 12.87 0.86
CA GLU A 55 5.13 13.90 -0.04
C GLU A 55 4.69 15.30 0.40
N ASN A 56 3.40 15.47 0.72
CA ASN A 56 2.87 16.73 1.22
C ASN A 56 3.56 17.17 2.52
N ARG A 57 3.74 16.26 3.49
CA ARG A 57 4.51 16.54 4.72
C ARG A 57 5.93 17.01 4.43
N LEU A 58 6.62 16.37 3.49
CA LEU A 58 7.98 16.73 3.11
C LEU A 58 8.04 18.11 2.45
N LEU A 59 7.09 18.43 1.57
CA LEU A 59 6.98 19.74 0.92
C LEU A 59 6.73 20.85 1.94
N ILE A 60 5.81 20.64 2.88
CA ILE A 60 5.55 21.58 3.98
C ILE A 60 6.83 21.82 4.80
N GLN A 61 7.58 20.76 5.13
CA GLN A 61 8.85 20.89 5.85
C GLN A 61 9.89 21.70 5.06
N ARG A 62 10.00 21.48 3.75
CA ARG A 62 10.92 22.22 2.87
C ARG A 62 10.55 23.70 2.80
N LEU A 63 9.27 24.01 2.57
CA LEU A 63 8.77 25.39 2.57
C LEU A 63 9.01 26.09 3.91
N SER A 64 8.75 25.38 5.02
CA SER A 64 9.00 25.92 6.37
C SER A 64 10.48 26.23 6.61
N ARG A 65 11.40 25.41 6.09
CA ARG A 65 12.85 25.67 6.19
C ARG A 65 13.25 26.87 5.33
N PHE A 66 12.74 26.95 4.10
CA PHE A 66 13.01 28.06 3.16
C PHE A 66 12.56 29.41 3.74
N ILE A 67 11.33 29.49 4.27
CA ILE A 67 10.80 30.73 4.87
C ILE A 67 11.58 31.12 6.14
N LYS A 68 12.09 30.15 6.91
CA LYS A 68 12.87 30.41 8.13
C LYS A 68 14.32 30.83 7.87
N HIS A 69 14.88 30.54 6.69
CA HIS A 69 16.24 30.90 6.29
C HIS A 69 16.21 31.53 4.88
N PRO A 70 15.72 32.78 4.74
CA PRO A 70 15.71 33.49 3.46
C PRO A 70 17.12 33.84 2.97
#